data_AF-A0A397W7A8-F1
#
_entry.id   AF-A0A397W7A8-F1
#
_cell.length_a   1.000
_cell.length_b   1.000
_cell.length_c   1.000
_cell.angle_alpha   90.00
_cell.angle_beta   90.00
_cell.angle_gamma   90.00
#
_symmetry.space_group_name_H-M   'P 1'
#
loop_
_entity.id
_entity.type
_entity.pdbx_description
1 polymer ?
#
loop_
_entity_poly.entity_id
_entity_poly.type
_entity_poly.pdbx_seq_one_letter_code
_entity_poly.pdbx_strand_id
1 'polypeptide(L)'
;MGNYEEAIIDLTKFIDIEQNSKFALRYRGEAYYLMKRYKEAIIDLTKLLDIEPNNKFALRYLGEAYHLTKEAISALVKLLGIEPSDDIDESL
;
A
#
# COMPACT_ATOMS: atom_id res chain seq x y z
N MET A 1 -7.78 12.43 -10.68
CA MET A 1 -7.54 12.48 -9.23
C MET A 1 -8.89 12.35 -8.54
N GLY A 2 -9.77 13.36 -8.54
CA GLY A 2 -11.10 13.34 -7.87
C GLY A 2 -11.86 12.00 -7.72
N ASN A 3 -11.97 11.18 -8.78
CA ASN A 3 -12.66 9.88 -8.70
C ASN A 3 -12.02 8.88 -7.71
N TYR A 4 -10.70 8.95 -7.48
CA TYR A 4 -10.01 8.03 -6.57
C TYR A 4 -10.21 8.44 -5.11
N GLU A 5 -10.15 9.74 -4.79
CA GLU A 5 -10.44 10.23 -3.45
C GLU A 5 -11.88 9.93 -3.02
N GLU A 6 -12.85 10.13 -3.89
CA GLU A 6 -14.26 9.78 -3.64
C GLU A 6 -14.42 8.27 -3.41
N ALA A 7 -13.81 7.45 -4.28
CA ALA A 7 -13.81 6.00 -4.10
C ALA A 7 -13.19 5.59 -2.75
N ILE A 8 -12.07 6.20 -2.35
CA ILE A 8 -11.44 5.93 -1.05
C ILE A 8 -12.39 6.26 0.10
N ILE A 9 -13.12 7.38 0.03
CA ILE A 9 -14.07 7.78 1.07
C ILE A 9 -15.20 6.74 1.19
N ASP A 10 -15.80 6.35 0.07
CA ASP A 10 -16.92 5.39 0.07
C ASP A 10 -16.47 4.01 0.53
N LEU A 11 -15.31 3.55 0.07
CA LEU A 11 -14.72 2.28 0.51
C LEU A 11 -14.33 2.31 2.00
N THR A 12 -13.92 3.46 2.52
CA THR A 12 -13.61 3.61 3.96
C THR A 12 -14.87 3.47 4.80
N LYS A 13 -15.94 4.18 4.44
CA LYS A 13 -17.24 4.02 5.11
C LYS A 13 -17.74 2.58 5.03
N PHE A 14 -17.51 1.91 3.90
CA PHE A 14 -17.90 0.51 3.74
C PHE A 14 -17.10 -0.40 4.67
N ILE A 15 -15.79 -0.19 4.82
CA ILE A 15 -14.95 -0.96 5.75
C ILE A 15 -15.33 -0.69 7.21
N ASP A 16 -15.78 0.51 7.56
CA ASP A 16 -16.27 0.80 8.91
C ASP A 16 -17.53 -0.04 9.26
N ILE A 17 -18.28 -0.48 8.25
CA ILE A 17 -19.45 -1.37 8.40
C ILE A 17 -19.02 -2.84 8.31
N GLU A 18 -18.19 -3.18 7.33
CA GLU A 18 -17.68 -4.54 7.08
C GLU A 18 -16.14 -4.56 7.10
N GLN A 19 -15.60 -4.74 8.30
CA GLN A 19 -14.19 -4.52 8.64
C GLN A 19 -13.16 -5.33 7.82
N ASN A 20 -13.60 -6.40 7.14
CA ASN A 20 -12.75 -7.30 6.36
C ASN A 20 -13.32 -7.58 4.96
N SER A 21 -14.04 -6.61 4.37
CA SER A 21 -14.48 -6.78 2.99
C SER A 21 -13.29 -6.84 2.03
N LYS A 22 -13.04 -8.04 1.50
CA LYS A 22 -11.99 -8.31 0.51
C LYS A 22 -12.09 -7.38 -0.70
N PHE A 23 -13.32 -7.10 -1.12
CA PHE A 23 -13.59 -6.16 -2.21
C PHE A 23 -13.10 -4.76 -1.82
N ALA A 24 -13.52 -4.26 -0.66
CA ALA A 24 -13.17 -2.90 -0.27
C ALA A 24 -11.66 -2.73 -0.02
N LEU A 25 -11.02 -3.70 0.62
CA LEU A 25 -9.56 -3.72 0.81
C LEU A 25 -8.82 -3.71 -0.53
N ARG A 26 -9.26 -4.53 -1.50
CA ARG A 26 -8.67 -4.60 -2.84
C ARG A 26 -8.73 -3.25 -3.55
N TYR A 27 -9.92 -2.68 -3.67
CA TYR A 27 -10.12 -1.46 -4.47
C TYR A 27 -9.56 -0.21 -3.78
N ARG A 28 -9.58 -0.16 -2.44
CA ARG A 28 -9.01 0.98 -1.72
C ARG A 28 -7.48 0.92 -1.75
N GLY A 29 -6.89 -0.26 -1.60
CA GLY A 29 -5.46 -0.49 -1.80
C GLY A 29 -5.00 -0.13 -3.21
N GLU A 30 -5.75 -0.50 -4.25
CA GLU A 30 -5.48 -0.11 -5.63
C GLU A 30 -5.56 1.41 -5.84
N ALA A 31 -6.61 2.05 -5.32
CA ALA A 31 -6.78 3.50 -5.42
C ALA A 31 -5.62 4.24 -4.74
N TYR A 32 -5.21 3.81 -3.55
CA TYR A 32 -4.03 4.36 -2.87
C TYR A 32 -2.75 4.18 -3.70
N TYR A 33 -2.53 2.98 -4.28
CA TYR A 33 -1.38 2.73 -5.14
C TYR A 33 -1.36 3.67 -6.36
N LEU A 34 -2.47 3.81 -7.06
CA LEU A 34 -2.59 4.68 -8.24
C LEU A 34 -2.40 6.17 -7.90
N MET A 35 -2.70 6.54 -6.67
CA MET A 35 -2.42 7.87 -6.11
C MET A 35 -1.00 8.03 -5.55
N LYS A 36 -0.14 7.01 -5.69
CA LYS A 36 1.23 6.95 -5.12
C LYS A 36 1.26 7.02 -3.58
N ARG A 37 0.15 6.70 -2.93
CA ARG A 37 0.01 6.59 -1.47
C ARG A 37 0.39 5.17 -1.04
N TYR A 38 1.65 4.81 -1.26
CA TYR A 38 2.12 3.42 -1.17
C TYR A 38 2.00 2.84 0.24
N LYS A 39 2.19 3.64 1.29
CA LYS A 39 2.03 3.20 2.68
C LYS A 39 0.61 2.75 2.98
N GLU A 40 -0.38 3.53 2.57
CA GLU A 40 -1.79 3.17 2.74
C GLU A 40 -2.20 1.98 1.87
N ALA A 41 -1.64 1.88 0.65
CA ALA A 41 -1.83 0.71 -0.20
C ALA A 41 -1.29 -0.57 0.46
N ILE A 42 -0.08 -0.52 1.02
CA ILE A 42 0.55 -1.64 1.74
C ILE A 42 -0.36 -2.17 2.85
N ILE A 43 -0.95 -1.28 3.66
CA ILE A 43 -1.82 -1.67 4.78
C ILE A 43 -3.05 -2.47 4.29
N ASP A 44 -3.77 -1.95 3.29
CA ASP A 44 -4.99 -2.59 2.81
C ASP A 44 -4.70 -3.90 2.04
N LEU A 45 -3.60 -3.93 1.27
CA LEU A 45 -3.20 -5.13 0.53
C LEU A 45 -2.67 -6.23 1.45
N THR A 46 -1.99 -5.87 2.55
CA THR A 46 -1.55 -6.82 3.57
C THR A 46 -2.75 -7.45 4.27
N LYS A 47 -3.73 -6.64 4.68
CA LYS A 47 -5.00 -7.16 5.23
C LYS A 47 -5.74 -8.07 4.25
N LEU A 48 -5.71 -7.75 2.95
CA LEU A 48 -6.29 -8.63 1.94
C LEU A 48 -5.55 -9.98 1.86
N LEU A 49 -4.22 -10.01 2.03
CA LEU A 49 -3.45 -11.25 2.09
C LEU A 49 -3.68 -12.03 3.39
N ASP A 50 -3.97 -11.37 4.50
CA ASP A 50 -4.36 -12.06 5.74
C ASP A 50 -5.64 -12.89 5.54
N ILE A 51 -6.54 -12.43 4.64
CA ILE A 51 -7.80 -13.11 4.31
C ILE A 51 -7.63 -14.09 3.13
N GLU A 52 -6.89 -13.68 2.10
CA GLU A 52 -6.59 -14.47 0.90
C GLU A 52 -5.07 -14.53 0.65
N PRO A 53 -4.34 -15.43 1.32
CA PRO A 53 -2.86 -15.46 1.28
C PRO A 53 -2.26 -15.64 -0.11
N ASN A 54 -3.01 -16.22 -1.04
CA ASN A 54 -2.58 -16.48 -2.41
C ASN A 54 -3.19 -15.51 -3.43
N ASN A 55 -3.73 -14.36 -2.97
CA ASN A 55 -4.31 -13.37 -3.86
C ASN A 55 -3.23 -12.72 -4.73
N LYS A 56 -3.17 -13.13 -6.01
CA LYS A 56 -2.16 -12.67 -6.97
C LYS A 56 -2.17 -11.16 -7.19
N PHE A 57 -3.33 -10.52 -7.07
CA PHE A 57 -3.45 -9.07 -7.19
C PHE A 57 -2.76 -8.39 -6.01
N ALA A 58 -3.07 -8.82 -4.80
CA ALA A 58 -2.47 -8.26 -3.60
C ALA A 58 -0.96 -8.48 -3.56
N LEU A 59 -0.48 -9.69 -3.86
CA LEU A 59 0.96 -9.99 -3.92
C LEU A 59 1.70 -9.08 -4.92
N ARG A 60 1.13 -8.87 -6.12
CA ARG A 60 1.74 -8.02 -7.14
C ARG A 60 1.85 -6.56 -6.68
N TYR A 61 0.73 -5.96 -6.29
CA TYR A 61 0.71 -4.54 -5.94
C TYR A 61 1.48 -4.25 -4.66
N LEU A 62 1.50 -5.20 -3.71
CA LEU A 62 2.28 -5.10 -2.49
C LEU A 62 3.79 -5.10 -2.79
N GLY A 63 4.25 -6.03 -3.64
CA GLY A 63 5.66 -6.07 -4.07
C GLY A 63 6.09 -4.80 -4.80
N GLU A 64 5.25 -4.30 -5.71
CA GLU A 64 5.51 -3.02 -6.41
C GLU A 64 5.54 -1.83 -5.42
N ALA A 65 4.63 -1.78 -4.45
CA ALA A 65 4.57 -0.70 -3.46
C ALA A 65 5.79 -0.69 -2.53
N TYR A 66 6.26 -1.87 -2.06
CA TYR A 66 7.48 -1.96 -1.27
C TYR A 66 8.71 -1.54 -2.07
N HIS A 67 8.82 -2.00 -3.33
CA HIS A 67 9.94 -1.63 -4.19
C HIS A 67 10.04 -0.11 -4.38
N LEU A 68 8.93 0.54 -4.72
CA LEU A 68 8.88 2.00 -4.92
C LEU A 68 9.16 2.78 -3.62
N THR A 69 8.70 2.27 -2.48
CA THR A 69 8.99 2.87 -1.17
C THR A 69 10.47 2.76 -0.83
N LYS A 70 11.08 1.59 -1.06
CA LYS A 70 12.52 1.36 -0.86
C LYS A 70 13.38 2.25 -1.76
N GLU A 71 13.02 2.37 -3.04
CA GLU A 71 13.71 3.26 -3.98
C GLU A 71 13.63 4.72 -3.56
N ALA A 72 12.46 5.19 -3.12
CA ALA A 72 12.28 6.56 -2.65
C ALA A 72 13.13 6.87 -1.40
N ILE A 73 13.17 5.94 -0.43
CA ILE A 73 14.00 6.06 0.77
C ILE A 73 15.48 6.08 0.38
N SER A 74 15.92 5.17 -0.48
CA SER A 74 17.31 5.10 -0.96
C SER A 74 17.74 6.41 -1.65
N ALA A 75 16.89 6.97 -2.52
CA ALA A 75 17.16 8.24 -3.16
C ALA A 75 17.27 9.40 -2.17
N LEU A 76 16.41 9.45 -1.14
CA LEU A 76 16.45 10.46 -0.09
C LEU A 76 17.72 10.37 0.76
N VAL A 77 18.09 9.15 1.18
CA VAL A 77 19.29 8.87 1.97
C VAL A 77 20.54 9.35 1.22
N LYS A 78 20.65 9.01 -0.07
CA LYS A 78 21.73 9.47 -0.94
C LYS A 78 21.78 10.99 -1.07
N LEU A 79 20.62 11.65 -1.23
CA LEU A 79 20.53 13.10 -1.32
C LEU A 79 21.02 13.80 -0.03
N LEU A 80 20.74 13.20 1.12
CA LEU A 80 21.14 13.72 2.43
C LEU A 80 22.60 13.39 2.80
N GLY A 81 23.31 12.64 1.95
CA GLY A 81 24.69 12.22 2.23
C GLY A 81 24.79 11.25 3.41
N ILE A 82 23.69 10.58 3.75
CA ILE A 82 23.65 9.55 4.79
C ILE A 82 24.07 8.24 4.11
N GLU A 83 25.02 7.51 4.70
CA GLU A 83 25.31 6.15 4.23
C GLU A 83 24.05 5.30 4.45
N PRO A 84 23.54 4.60 3.42
CA PRO A 84 22.43 3.68 3.61
C PRO A 84 22.85 2.63 4.65
N SER A 85 22.18 2.60 5.80
CA SER A 85 22.37 1.48 6.72
C SER A 85 21.76 0.25 6.07
N ASP A 86 22.47 -0.88 6.09
CA ASP A 86 21.93 -2.18 5.65
C ASP A 86 20.67 -2.58 6.45
N ASP A 87 20.41 -1.92 7.59
CA ASP A 87 19.29 -2.13 8.51
C ASP A 87 18.03 -1.27 8.20
N ILE A 88 17.71 -0.95 6.93
CA ILE A 88 16.36 -0.43 6.65
C ILE A 88 15.38 -1.55 7.01
N ASP A 89 14.82 -1.47 8.21
CA ASP A 89 13.89 -2.45 8.76
C ASP A 89 12.80 -2.76 7.73
N GLU A 90 12.81 -4.01 7.25
CA GLU A 90 11.93 -4.52 6.20
C GLU A 90 10.48 -4.75 6.70
N SER A 91 10.18 -4.39 7.96
CA SER A 91 8.89 -4.63 8.61
C SER A 91 7.82 -3.56 8.38
N LEU A 92 7.85 -2.81 7.27
CA LEU A 92 6.71 -1.97 6.89
C LEU A 92 5.51 -2.81 6.47
#